data_AF-A0A0W1CP54-F1
#
_entry.id   AF-A0A0W1CP54-F1
#
_cell.length_a   1.000
_cell.length_b   1.000
_cell.length_c   1.000
_cell.angle_alpha   90.00
_cell.angle_beta   90.00
_cell.angle_gamma   90.00
#
_symmetry.space_group_name_H-M   'P 1'
#
loop_
_entity.id
_entity.type
_entity.pdbx_description
1 polymer ?
#
loop_
_entity_poly.entity_id
_entity_poly.type
_entity_poly.pdbx_seq_one_letter_code
_entity_poly.pdbx_strand_id
1 'polypeptide(L)'
;MQTLGPETGHYCVIATAHLSTATAAMLDEWCAAATSDRPINVASTIYGWFVPAREVDEPAQAKLPADLLAAMRFARAHGFDHILFDCDAGSVEALPKHDW
;
A
#
# COMPACT_ATOMS: atom_id res chain seq x y z
N MET A 1 -28.02 -24.07 1.12
CA MET A 1 -26.75 -23.65 1.74
C MET A 1 -25.80 -23.34 0.59
N GLN A 2 -25.59 -22.07 0.24
CA GLN A 2 -24.60 -21.72 -0.78
C GLN A 2 -23.22 -21.98 -0.18
N THR A 3 -22.44 -22.86 -0.79
CA THR A 3 -21.02 -22.95 -0.54
C THR A 3 -20.39 -21.67 -1.06
N LEU A 4 -20.04 -20.76 -0.14
CA LEU A 4 -19.19 -19.61 -0.45
C LEU A 4 -17.87 -20.18 -1.00
N GLY A 5 -17.62 -19.93 -2.27
CA GLY A 5 -16.30 -20.19 -2.86
C GLY A 5 -15.23 -19.33 -2.17
N PRO A 6 -13.94 -19.57 -2.46
CA PRO A 6 -12.89 -18.69 -1.94
C PRO A 6 -13.17 -17.23 -2.32
N GLU A 7 -12.93 -16.32 -1.38
CA GLU A 7 -12.92 -14.89 -1.69
C GLU A 7 -11.74 -14.58 -2.61
N THR A 8 -11.96 -13.67 -3.56
CA THR A 8 -10.93 -13.23 -4.52
C THR A 8 -10.75 -11.72 -4.41
N GLY A 9 -9.54 -11.25 -4.67
CA GLY A 9 -9.22 -9.83 -4.71
C GLY A 9 -8.17 -9.55 -5.78
N HIS A 10 -8.06 -8.28 -6.15
CA HIS A 10 -7.16 -7.79 -7.19
C HIS A 10 -6.09 -6.90 -6.56
N TYR A 11 -4.89 -6.96 -7.10
CA TYR A 11 -3.82 -6.05 -6.73
C TYR A 11 -3.20 -5.43 -7.97
N CYS A 12 -2.75 -4.18 -7.85
CA CYS A 12 -1.90 -3.55 -8.85
C CYS A 12 -0.44 -3.60 -8.40
N VAL A 13 0.48 -3.58 -9.37
CA VAL A 13 1.92 -3.50 -9.12
C VAL A 13 2.41 -2.16 -9.66
N ILE A 14 3.05 -1.36 -8.81
CA ILE A 14 3.55 -0.02 -9.16
C ILE A 14 4.94 0.20 -8.57
N ALA A 15 5.72 1.09 -9.19
CA ALA A 15 7.07 1.41 -8.76
C ALA A 15 7.13 1.87 -7.28
N THR A 16 8.12 1.41 -6.53
CA THR A 16 8.44 1.95 -5.20
C THR A 16 8.83 3.44 -5.24
N ALA A 17 9.21 3.98 -6.40
CA ALA A 17 9.41 5.42 -6.65
C ALA A 17 8.17 6.29 -6.37
N HIS A 18 6.98 5.69 -6.23
CA HIS A 18 5.78 6.41 -5.77
C HIS A 18 5.73 6.67 -4.27
N LEU A 19 6.72 6.19 -3.54
CA LEU A 19 6.90 6.43 -2.12
C LEU A 19 8.19 7.23 -1.91
N SER A 20 8.12 8.21 -1.02
CA SER A 20 9.30 8.89 -0.51
C SER A 20 10.15 7.95 0.35
N THR A 21 11.44 8.24 0.49
CA THR A 21 12.35 7.49 1.38
C THR A 21 11.84 7.44 2.81
N ALA A 22 11.21 8.52 3.30
CA ALA A 22 10.63 8.55 4.63
C ALA A 22 9.45 7.57 4.77
N THR A 23 8.58 7.51 3.77
CA THR A 23 7.46 6.56 3.72
C THR A 23 7.96 5.12 3.62
N ALA A 24 8.98 4.85 2.81
CA ALA A 24 9.61 3.53 2.72
C ALA A 24 10.15 3.06 4.09
N ALA A 25 10.90 3.92 4.80
CA ALA A 25 11.38 3.61 6.14
C ALA A 25 10.24 3.34 7.14
N MET A 26 9.15 4.11 7.08
CA MET A 26 7.97 3.86 7.91
C MET A 26 7.30 2.52 7.60
N LEU A 27 7.25 2.11 6.33
CA LEU A 27 6.70 0.80 5.95
C LEU A 27 7.58 -0.35 6.47
N ASP A 28 8.91 -0.20 6.43
CA ASP A 28 9.84 -1.17 7.03
C ASP A 28 9.63 -1.31 8.54
N GLU A 29 9.53 -0.19 9.25
CA GLU A 29 9.22 -0.18 10.68
C GLU A 29 7.88 -0.85 10.97
N TRP A 30 6.84 -0.52 10.19
CA TRP A 30 5.54 -1.16 10.33
C TRP A 30 5.63 -2.65 10.06
N CYS A 31 6.34 -3.12 9.04
CA CYS A 31 6.52 -4.55 8.79
C CYS A 31 7.16 -5.29 9.98
N ALA A 32 8.03 -4.63 10.74
CA ALA A 32 8.68 -5.18 11.93
C ALA A 32 7.86 -5.08 13.24
N ALA A 33 6.92 -4.14 13.35
CA ALA A 33 6.15 -3.86 14.57
C ALA A 33 5.07 -4.91 14.90
N ALA A 34 4.50 -4.94 16.11
CA ALA A 34 3.30 -5.76 16.36
C ALA A 34 2.08 -5.22 15.58
N THR A 35 1.13 -6.07 15.20
CA THR A 35 -0.04 -5.65 14.39
C THR A 35 -0.91 -4.60 15.09
N SER A 36 -0.97 -4.60 16.42
CA SER A 36 -1.70 -3.61 17.24
C SER A 36 -1.15 -2.19 17.12
N ASP A 37 0.11 -2.04 16.71
CA ASP A 37 0.84 -0.77 16.80
C ASP A 37 0.88 -0.03 15.45
N ARG A 38 0.41 -0.68 14.39
CA ARG A 38 0.45 -0.18 13.01
C ARG A 38 -0.89 0.48 12.65
N PRO A 39 -0.90 1.59 11.89
CA PRO A 39 -2.15 2.18 11.40
C PRO A 39 -2.83 1.30 10.34
N ILE A 40 -2.04 0.52 9.59
CA ILE A 40 -2.50 -0.48 8.62
C ILE A 40 -1.59 -1.71 8.65
N ASN A 41 -2.15 -2.86 8.27
CA ASN A 41 -1.36 -4.09 8.14
C ASN A 41 -0.68 -4.10 6.77
N VAL A 42 0.65 -4.06 6.80
CA VAL A 42 1.52 -4.13 5.61
C VAL A 42 2.45 -5.34 5.75
N ALA A 43 2.84 -5.90 4.61
CA ALA A 43 3.80 -7.00 4.54
C ALA A 43 4.97 -6.62 3.63
N SER A 44 6.17 -7.02 4.01
CA SER A 44 7.35 -6.89 3.15
C SER A 44 7.37 -8.04 2.14
N THR A 45 7.94 -7.76 0.97
CA THR A 45 8.30 -8.74 -0.06
C THR A 45 9.80 -8.65 -0.32
N ILE A 46 10.34 -9.47 -1.23
CA ILE A 46 11.74 -9.35 -1.64
C ILE A 46 12.01 -8.09 -2.49
N TYR A 47 10.96 -7.42 -3.01
CA TYR A 47 11.07 -6.28 -3.92
C TYR A 47 10.47 -4.97 -3.38
N GLY A 48 9.78 -5.01 -2.23
CA GLY A 48 9.14 -3.84 -1.63
C GLY A 48 8.03 -4.23 -0.65
N TRP A 49 6.85 -3.62 -0.79
CA TRP A 49 5.77 -3.73 0.21
C TRP A 49 4.41 -4.04 -0.41
N PHE A 50 3.66 -4.92 0.26
CA PHE A 50 2.27 -5.23 -0.05
C PHE A 50 1.35 -4.49 0.93
N VAL A 51 0.49 -3.63 0.38
CA VAL A 51 -0.29 -2.64 1.12
C VAL A 51 -1.77 -2.77 0.76
N PRO A 52 -2.70 -2.75 1.72
CA PRO A 52 -4.14 -2.72 1.43
C PRO A 52 -4.57 -1.35 0.88
N ALA A 53 -5.42 -1.33 -0.15
CA ALA A 53 -5.98 -0.11 -0.72
C ALA A 53 -7.30 0.35 -0.05
N ARG A 54 -7.81 -0.45 0.90
CA ARG A 54 -9.06 -0.19 1.61
C ARG A 54 -9.06 1.18 2.29
N GLU A 55 -10.25 1.75 2.42
CA GLU A 55 -10.42 2.95 3.24
C GLU A 55 -10.14 2.65 4.71
N VAL A 56 -9.52 3.62 5.39
CA VAL A 56 -9.19 3.56 6.81
C VAL A 56 -9.87 4.73 7.52
N ASP A 57 -10.10 4.60 8.82
CA ASP A 57 -10.76 5.64 9.61
C ASP A 57 -9.90 6.92 9.71
N GLU A 58 -10.53 8.05 10.07
CA GLU A 58 -9.83 9.34 10.16
C GLU A 58 -8.59 9.31 11.07
N PRO A 59 -8.61 8.65 12.25
CA PRO A 59 -7.41 8.53 13.10
C PRO A 59 -6.26 7.76 12.43
N ALA A 60 -6.55 6.71 11.66
CA ALA A 60 -5.53 6.01 10.90
C ALA A 60 -5.04 6.86 9.72
N GLN A 61 -5.95 7.51 8.97
CA GLN A 61 -5.57 8.38 7.85
C GLN A 61 -4.60 9.48 8.28
N ALA A 62 -4.80 10.09 9.46
CA ALA A 62 -3.92 11.13 10.01
C ALA A 62 -2.48 10.65 10.30
N LYS A 63 -2.26 9.33 10.40
CA LYS A 63 -0.94 8.71 10.63
C LYS A 63 -0.28 8.26 9.32
N LEU A 64 -1.01 8.22 8.21
CA LEU A 64 -0.48 7.77 6.93
C LEU A 64 0.24 8.91 6.20
N PRO A 65 1.43 8.66 5.64
CA PRO A 65 2.09 9.58 4.73
C PRO A 65 1.22 9.92 3.51
N ALA A 66 1.37 11.14 2.99
CA ALA A 66 0.51 11.65 1.91
C ALA A 66 0.67 10.90 0.58
N ASP A 67 1.90 10.48 0.26
CA ASP A 67 2.23 9.69 -0.93
C ASP A 67 1.59 8.28 -0.87
N LEU A 68 1.68 7.60 0.28
CA LEU A 68 1.01 6.33 0.53
C LEU A 68 -0.51 6.46 0.44
N LEU A 69 -1.08 7.50 1.05
CA LEU A 69 -2.51 7.74 1.01
C LEU A 69 -3.01 8.05 -0.42
N ALA A 70 -2.22 8.77 -1.22
CA ALA A 70 -2.52 9.02 -2.63
C ALA A 70 -2.53 7.72 -3.43
N ALA A 71 -1.54 6.84 -3.24
CA ALA A 71 -1.49 5.54 -3.89
C ALA A 71 -2.67 4.63 -3.48
N MET A 72 -3.00 4.57 -2.18
CA MET A 72 -4.17 3.82 -1.68
C MET A 72 -5.48 4.31 -2.30
N ARG A 73 -5.67 5.64 -2.40
CA ARG A 73 -6.84 6.24 -3.05
C ARG A 73 -6.88 5.92 -4.54
N PHE A 74 -5.74 6.00 -5.24
CA PHE A 74 -5.63 5.64 -6.64
C PHE A 74 -6.03 4.17 -6.86
N ALA A 75 -5.46 3.24 -6.11
CA ALA A 75 -5.75 1.81 -6.24
C ALA A 75 -7.24 1.51 -6.00
N ARG A 76 -7.81 2.07 -4.92
CA ARG A 76 -9.23 1.93 -4.61
C ARG A 76 -10.13 2.50 -5.70
N ALA A 77 -9.81 3.67 -6.24
CA ALA A 77 -10.57 4.28 -7.33
C ALA A 77 -10.58 3.45 -8.62
N HIS A 78 -9.59 2.57 -8.79
CA HIS A 78 -9.48 1.64 -9.93
C HIS A 78 -9.94 0.22 -9.58
N GLY A 79 -10.52 -0.01 -8.40
CA GLY A 79 -11.08 -1.30 -8.00
C GLY A 79 -10.04 -2.33 -7.54
N PHE A 80 -8.83 -1.91 -7.18
CA PHE A 80 -7.84 -2.78 -6.56
C PHE A 80 -8.02 -2.84 -5.05
N ASP A 81 -7.87 -4.03 -4.49
CA ASP A 81 -7.93 -4.29 -3.06
C ASP A 81 -6.57 -4.07 -2.37
N HIS A 82 -5.49 -4.25 -3.12
CA HIS A 82 -4.11 -4.12 -2.64
C HIS A 82 -3.19 -3.48 -3.68
N ILE A 83 -2.04 -3.03 -3.20
CA ILE A 83 -0.93 -2.49 -3.98
C ILE A 83 0.31 -3.30 -3.63
N LEU A 84 1.03 -3.77 -4.64
CA LEU A 84 2.41 -4.20 -4.52
C LEU A 84 3.31 -3.07 -5.00
N PHE A 85 4.03 -2.44 -4.08
CA PHE A 85 5.14 -1.56 -4.42
C PHE A 85 6.36 -2.43 -4.72
N ASP A 86 6.86 -2.34 -5.95
CA ASP A 86 7.95 -3.18 -6.46
C ASP A 86 9.03 -2.30 -7.12
N CYS A 87 10.31 -2.56 -6.84
CA CYS A 87 11.42 -1.77 -7.35
C CYS A 87 11.60 -1.87 -8.88
N ASP A 88 11.11 -2.93 -9.50
CA ASP A 88 11.22 -3.19 -10.94
C ASP A 88 9.92 -2.85 -11.70
N ALA A 89 8.87 -2.43 -10.99
CA ALA A 89 7.59 -2.10 -11.61
C ALA A 89 7.59 -0.74 -12.31
N GLY A 90 6.64 -0.59 -13.25
CA GLY A 90 6.41 0.67 -13.95
C GLY A 90 5.80 1.73 -13.04
N SER A 91 6.04 3.00 -13.39
CA SER A 91 5.39 4.12 -12.73
C SER A 91 4.03 4.46 -13.35
N VAL A 92 3.17 5.08 -12.56
CA VAL A 92 1.87 5.61 -12.94
C VAL A 92 1.94 7.14 -12.96
N GLU A 93 1.62 7.76 -14.10
CA GLU A 93 1.68 9.23 -14.27
C GLU A 93 0.77 10.01 -13.32
N ALA A 94 -0.31 9.40 -12.85
CA ALA A 94 -1.26 10.03 -11.92
C ALA A 94 -0.76 10.11 -10.46
N LEU A 95 0.40 9.52 -10.14
CA LEU A 95 0.97 9.50 -8.80
C LEU A 95 2.31 10.26 -8.75
N PRO A 96 2.62 10.92 -7.63
CA PRO A 96 3.92 11.58 -7.46
C PRO A 96 5.04 10.54 -7.57
N LYS A 97 6.19 10.98 -8.11
CA LYS A 97 7.42 10.19 -8.14
C LYS A 97 8.46 10.91 -7.30
N HIS A 98 9.24 10.14 -6.57
CA HIS A 98 10.31 10.62 -5.71
C HIS A 98 11.63 10.09 -6.24
N ASP A 99 12.66 10.92 -6.23
CA ASP A 99 14.03 10.49 -6.49
C ASP A 99 14.61 9.92 -5.18
N TRP A 100 15.07 8.67 -5.21
CA TRP A 100 15.77 8.04 -4.09
C TRP A 100 16.68 6.91 -4.56
#